data_AF-A0A5J4PV99-F1
#
_entry.id   AF-A0A5J4PV99-F1
#
_cell.length_a   1.000
_cell.length_b   1.000
_cell.length_c   1.000
_cell.angle_alpha   90.00
_cell.angle_beta   90.00
_cell.angle_gamma   90.00
#
_symmetry.space_group_name_H-M   'P 1'
#
loop_
_entity.id
_entity.type
_entity.pdbx_description
1 polymer ?
#
loop_
_entity_poly.entity_id
_entity_poly.type
_entity_poly.pdbx_seq_one_letter_code
_entity_poly.pdbx_strand_id
1 'polypeptide(L)'
;VTGNNAKKGANDEIYMVDGKYTTCDNHEHPHFYLNLSRAKVRPKKNVVTGPAWLVVEDVPLPLFVPFFYFPFSSSYSSGFIMPTYMDDSNRGFGLTNGGYYFAISDNMDLKTIGEIYTKGSWALRLESTYNKRYKYSGTFQTNYQITKTGDKNLPDYSEAKDLKVVWSHRQDPKASPNTTFSASVNFATSSYEKTNVGNYYNPQLSSQNTKTSSVSYSRNFPEQKLTLSGTFNIAQTMRDSSIAMTLPDLNISLSRVFPFKRKKASGDESWYEKISLSYTGRLTNSIKTKDDLIFKSNLIKDWTNGMNHSVPISATFTLFKYFNLTPSVNYTERWYTRKVMQDWNEDKKNVLPVDTLYGFYRVYNYNASLGLNTKIYGMYKPLFAKKKEIQIRHVVTPQLSISAAPDFGASNYGY
;
A
#
# COMPACT_ATOMS: atom_id res chain seq x y z
N VAL A 1 -44.44 -12.71 -10.83
CA VAL A 1 -44.97 -11.85 -11.91
C VAL A 1 -46.39 -12.28 -12.18
N THR A 2 -47.35 -11.38 -12.02
CA THR A 2 -48.78 -11.61 -12.32
C THR A 2 -49.17 -10.67 -13.47
N GLY A 3 -50.13 -11.06 -14.31
CA GLY A 3 -50.56 -10.21 -15.42
C GLY A 3 -51.95 -10.59 -15.87
N ASN A 4 -52.73 -9.60 -16.31
CA ASN A 4 -54.14 -9.78 -16.68
C ASN A 4 -54.28 -10.55 -18.00
N ASN A 5 -53.41 -10.30 -18.96
CA ASN A 5 -53.39 -10.97 -20.26
C ASN A 5 -51.97 -11.45 -20.57
N ALA A 6 -51.78 -12.76 -20.65
CA ALA A 6 -50.49 -13.37 -20.98
C ALA A 6 -50.61 -14.34 -22.17
N LYS A 7 -49.66 -14.24 -23.10
CA LYS A 7 -49.51 -15.13 -24.25
C LYS A 7 -48.18 -15.86 -24.18
N LYS A 8 -48.21 -17.19 -24.25
CA LYS A 8 -47.00 -18.02 -24.36
C LYS A 8 -46.56 -18.12 -25.83
N GLY A 9 -45.29 -17.83 -26.10
CA GLY A 9 -44.66 -17.93 -27.41
C GLY A 9 -44.02 -19.30 -27.66
N ALA A 10 -43.51 -19.51 -28.88
CA ALA A 10 -42.97 -20.79 -29.34
C ALA A 10 -41.73 -21.28 -28.56
N ASN A 11 -40.95 -20.36 -27.98
CA ASN A 11 -39.71 -20.66 -27.24
C ASN A 11 -39.89 -20.49 -25.72
N ASP A 12 -41.06 -20.84 -25.18
CA ASP A 12 -41.43 -20.62 -23.76
C ASP A 12 -41.33 -19.17 -23.27
N GLU A 13 -41.29 -18.20 -24.18
CA GLU A 13 -41.33 -16.77 -23.87
C GLU A 13 -42.76 -16.38 -23.49
N ILE A 14 -42.94 -15.61 -22.42
CA ILE A 14 -44.25 -15.15 -21.98
C ILE A 14 -44.37 -13.66 -22.28
N TYR A 15 -45.33 -13.30 -23.11
CA TYR A 15 -45.69 -11.91 -23.42
C TYR A 15 -46.85 -11.50 -22.53
N MET A 16 -46.71 -10.42 -21.77
CA MET A 16 -47.71 -9.92 -20.83
C MET A 16 -48.07 -8.47 -21.17
N VAL A 17 -49.35 -8.14 -21.03
CA VAL A 17 -49.87 -6.77 -21.07
C VAL A 17 -50.43 -6.45 -19.69
N ASP A 18 -50.12 -5.25 -19.18
CA ASP A 18 -50.48 -4.79 -17.84
C ASP A 18 -50.08 -5.80 -16.76
N GLY A 19 -48.78 -6.10 -16.73
CA GLY A 19 -48.18 -7.03 -15.78
C GLY A 19 -47.71 -6.35 -14.49
N LYS A 20 -47.88 -6.99 -13.34
CA LYS A 20 -47.26 -6.60 -12.08
C LYS A 20 -46.03 -7.46 -11.81
N TYR A 21 -44.87 -6.82 -11.63
CA TYR A 21 -43.63 -7.48 -11.20
C TYR A 21 -43.31 -7.08 -9.76
N THR A 22 -43.25 -8.07 -8.87
CA THR A 22 -42.89 -7.91 -7.46
C THR A 22 -41.95 -9.03 -7.04
N THR A 23 -41.08 -8.76 -6.06
CA THR A 23 -40.30 -9.77 -5.35
C THR A 23 -40.86 -10.03 -3.94
N CYS A 24 -42.02 -9.47 -3.60
CA CYS A 24 -42.72 -9.77 -2.35
C CYS A 24 -43.34 -11.17 -2.40
N ASP A 25 -43.37 -11.86 -1.27
CA ASP A 25 -43.98 -13.20 -1.16
C ASP A 25 -45.52 -13.14 -1.26
N ASN A 26 -46.14 -12.03 -0.85
CA ASN A 26 -47.57 -11.78 -0.99
C ASN A 26 -47.88 -11.28 -2.42
N HIS A 27 -48.45 -12.15 -3.24
CA HIS A 27 -48.74 -11.87 -4.65
C HIS A 27 -50.10 -11.19 -4.88
N GLU A 28 -51.01 -11.20 -3.90
CA GLU A 28 -52.32 -10.53 -3.98
C GLU A 28 -52.21 -9.05 -3.60
N HIS A 29 -51.51 -8.76 -2.50
CA HIS A 29 -51.20 -7.42 -2.03
C HIS A 29 -49.69 -7.25 -1.81
N PRO A 30 -48.91 -7.05 -2.89
CA PRO A 30 -47.48 -6.82 -2.76
C PRO A 30 -47.21 -5.40 -2.23
N HIS A 31 -46.34 -5.29 -1.21
CA HIS A 31 -45.92 -3.99 -0.66
C HIS A 31 -45.34 -3.05 -1.73
N PHE A 32 -44.70 -3.62 -2.76
CA PHE A 32 -44.32 -2.87 -3.95
C PHE A 32 -44.41 -3.74 -5.20
N TYR A 33 -44.72 -3.12 -6.34
CA TYR A 33 -44.65 -3.75 -7.65
C TYR A 33 -44.29 -2.73 -8.73
N LEU A 34 -43.58 -3.17 -9.75
CA LEU A 34 -43.44 -2.43 -11.00
C LEU A 34 -44.63 -2.76 -11.89
N ASN A 35 -45.39 -1.74 -12.27
CA ASN A 35 -46.45 -1.87 -13.26
C ASN A 35 -45.85 -1.80 -14.65
N LEU A 36 -46.00 -2.88 -15.43
CA LEU A 36 -45.40 -3.07 -16.74
C LEU A 36 -46.48 -2.99 -17.81
N SER A 37 -46.44 -1.94 -18.64
CA SER A 37 -47.39 -1.79 -19.76
C SER A 37 -47.35 -2.98 -20.72
N ARG A 38 -46.14 -3.37 -21.14
CA ARG A 38 -45.87 -4.54 -21.99
C ARG A 38 -44.57 -5.19 -21.57
N ALA A 39 -44.60 -6.47 -21.24
CA ALA A 39 -43.44 -7.22 -20.81
C ALA A 39 -43.24 -8.49 -21.63
N LYS A 40 -41.99 -8.79 -21.94
CA LYS A 40 -41.55 -10.06 -22.49
C LYS A 40 -40.68 -10.75 -21.46
N VAL A 41 -41.20 -11.80 -20.84
CA VAL A 41 -40.54 -12.62 -19.83
C VAL A 41 -39.94 -13.85 -20.52
N ARG A 42 -38.63 -14.00 -20.46
CA ARG A 42 -37.90 -15.20 -20.86
C ARG A 42 -37.44 -15.92 -19.59
N PRO A 43 -38.09 -17.02 -19.19
CA PRO A 43 -37.72 -17.75 -17.98
C PRO A 43 -36.23 -18.09 -17.95
N LYS A 44 -35.58 -17.94 -16.79
CA LYS A 44 -34.14 -18.16 -16.56
C LYS A 44 -33.18 -17.23 -17.33
N LYS A 45 -33.68 -16.28 -18.13
CA LYS A 45 -32.84 -15.38 -18.95
C LYS A 45 -33.05 -13.92 -18.60
N ASN A 46 -34.21 -13.34 -18.90
CA ASN A 46 -34.49 -11.93 -18.63
C ASN A 46 -35.98 -11.56 -18.71
N VAL A 47 -36.35 -10.40 -18.18
CA VAL A 47 -37.59 -9.67 -18.48
C VAL A 47 -37.23 -8.40 -19.20
N VAL A 48 -37.89 -8.15 -20.33
CA VAL A 48 -37.79 -6.88 -21.06
C VAL A 48 -39.16 -6.21 -20.96
N THR A 49 -39.22 -5.00 -20.43
CA THR A 49 -40.46 -4.22 -20.35
C THR A 49 -40.35 -2.92 -21.16
N GLY A 50 -41.47 -2.53 -21.75
CA GLY A 50 -41.70 -1.16 -22.18
C GLY A 50 -41.90 -0.22 -20.98
N PRO A 51 -42.61 0.91 -21.16
CA PRO A 51 -42.84 1.88 -20.10
C PRO A 51 -43.34 1.23 -18.81
N ALA A 52 -42.63 1.49 -17.71
CA ALA A 52 -42.92 0.94 -16.40
C ALA A 52 -42.83 2.03 -15.33
N TRP A 53 -43.64 1.89 -14.27
CA TRP A 53 -43.59 2.76 -13.10
C TRP A 53 -43.67 1.97 -11.82
N LEU A 54 -43.02 2.47 -10.78
CA LEU A 54 -43.00 1.86 -9.46
C LEU A 54 -44.29 2.21 -8.70
N VAL A 55 -44.95 1.20 -8.16
CA VAL A 55 -46.11 1.33 -7.27
C VAL A 55 -45.72 0.77 -5.92
N VAL A 56 -45.94 1.54 -4.86
CA VAL A 56 -45.69 1.13 -3.46
C VAL A 56 -47.01 1.30 -2.71
N GLU A 57 -47.48 0.25 -2.04
CA GLU A 57 -48.79 0.24 -1.34
C GLU A 57 -49.94 0.74 -2.25
N ASP A 58 -50.00 0.24 -3.49
CA ASP A 58 -50.95 0.66 -4.54
C ASP A 58 -50.93 2.16 -4.93
N VAL A 59 -49.96 2.94 -4.42
CA VAL A 59 -49.74 4.35 -4.81
C VAL A 59 -48.66 4.42 -5.89
N PRO A 60 -48.99 4.94 -7.10
CA PRO A 60 -48.01 5.10 -8.16
C PRO A 60 -47.02 6.22 -7.82
N LEU A 61 -45.74 5.87 -7.73
CA LEU A 61 -44.66 6.84 -7.59
C LEU A 61 -44.32 7.45 -8.96
N PRO A 62 -43.89 8.72 -9.04
CA PRO A 62 -43.52 9.39 -10.29
C PRO A 62 -42.18 8.90 -10.88
N LEU A 63 -41.76 7.67 -10.57
CA LEU A 63 -40.56 7.04 -11.11
C LEU A 63 -40.92 6.35 -12.44
N PHE A 64 -40.82 7.09 -13.54
CA PHE A 64 -41.11 6.60 -14.89
C PHE A 64 -39.85 6.04 -15.56
N VAL A 65 -39.94 4.82 -16.07
CA VAL A 65 -38.87 4.17 -16.80
C VAL A 65 -39.38 3.80 -18.20
N PRO A 66 -38.89 4.45 -19.28
CA PRO A 66 -39.42 4.24 -20.63
C PRO A 66 -39.15 2.84 -21.19
N PHE A 67 -38.06 2.21 -20.73
CA PHE A 67 -37.66 0.86 -21.09
C PHE A 67 -36.81 0.27 -19.97
N PHE A 68 -37.07 -0.97 -19.57
CA PHE A 68 -36.29 -1.61 -18.50
C PHE A 68 -36.00 -3.08 -18.80
N TYR A 69 -34.83 -3.54 -18.36
CA TYR A 69 -34.31 -4.88 -18.60
C TYR A 69 -33.89 -5.51 -17.27
N PHE A 70 -34.55 -6.60 -16.87
CA PHE A 70 -34.19 -7.41 -15.70
C PHE A 70 -33.52 -8.71 -16.15
N PRO A 71 -32.21 -8.91 -15.96
CA PRO A 71 -31.60 -10.23 -16.13
C PRO A 71 -32.00 -11.16 -14.98
N PHE A 72 -32.35 -12.41 -15.29
CA PHE A 72 -32.56 -13.47 -14.29
C PHE A 72 -31.27 -14.29 -14.03
N SER A 73 -30.13 -13.87 -14.59
CA SER A 73 -28.87 -14.59 -14.43
C SER A 73 -28.17 -14.20 -13.13
N SER A 74 -27.70 -15.19 -12.38
CA SER A 74 -26.78 -15.04 -11.24
C SER A 74 -25.34 -14.70 -11.65
N SER A 75 -25.09 -14.43 -12.94
CA SER A 75 -23.78 -14.05 -13.45
C SER A 75 -23.50 -12.57 -13.19
N TYR A 76 -22.23 -12.27 -12.92
CA TYR A 76 -21.66 -10.93 -12.80
C TYR A 76 -22.26 -9.94 -13.82
N SER A 77 -23.03 -8.97 -13.35
CA SER A 77 -23.81 -8.06 -14.20
C SER A 77 -23.86 -6.64 -13.63
N SER A 78 -23.92 -5.66 -14.54
CA SER A 78 -24.08 -4.26 -14.18
C SER A 78 -25.48 -3.97 -13.62
N GLY A 79 -25.61 -3.00 -12.72
CA GLY A 79 -26.90 -2.67 -12.11
C GLY A 79 -26.90 -1.37 -11.32
N PHE A 80 -28.11 -0.85 -11.07
CA PHE A 80 -28.30 0.32 -10.22
C PHE A 80 -28.16 -0.04 -8.75
N ILE A 81 -27.52 0.85 -8.00
CA ILE A 81 -27.39 0.78 -6.53
C ILE A 81 -28.40 1.78 -5.96
N MET A 82 -29.34 1.27 -5.16
CA MET A 82 -30.38 2.09 -4.56
C MET A 82 -29.78 3.01 -3.49
N PRO A 83 -30.13 4.31 -3.51
CA PRO A 83 -29.71 5.23 -2.47
C PRO A 83 -30.39 4.92 -1.14
N THR A 84 -29.74 5.34 -0.07
CA THR A 84 -30.25 5.34 1.30
C THR A 84 -30.54 6.78 1.73
N TYR A 85 -31.65 6.98 2.43
CA TYR A 85 -31.95 8.27 3.05
C TYR A 85 -31.12 8.46 4.31
N MET A 86 -30.61 9.66 4.51
CA MET A 86 -29.86 10.04 5.70
C MET A 86 -30.27 11.44 6.13
N ASP A 87 -30.25 11.71 7.43
CA ASP A 87 -30.42 13.05 7.98
C ASP A 87 -29.17 13.43 8.78
N ASP A 88 -28.61 14.60 8.47
CA ASP A 88 -27.40 15.14 9.09
C ASP A 88 -27.67 16.58 9.53
N SER A 89 -27.40 16.91 10.79
CA SER A 89 -27.71 18.24 11.34
C SER A 89 -27.01 19.38 10.58
N ASN A 90 -25.82 19.12 10.04
CA ASN A 90 -24.97 20.13 9.42
C ASN A 90 -25.24 20.25 7.91
N ARG A 91 -25.59 19.15 7.23
CA ARG A 91 -25.80 19.06 5.77
C ARG A 91 -27.25 18.91 5.34
N GLY A 92 -28.14 18.68 6.30
CA GLY A 92 -29.57 18.39 6.12
C GLY A 92 -29.83 16.98 5.61
N PHE A 93 -31.07 16.72 5.22
CA PHE A 93 -31.48 15.49 4.56
C PHE A 93 -30.66 15.21 3.31
N GLY A 94 -30.26 13.96 3.09
CA GLY A 94 -29.48 13.54 1.93
C GLY A 94 -29.87 12.17 1.43
N LEU A 95 -29.61 11.96 0.14
CA LEU A 95 -29.63 10.66 -0.51
C LEU A 95 -28.17 10.22 -0.67
N THR A 96 -27.78 9.17 0.04
CA THR A 96 -26.42 8.63 0.05
C THR A 96 -26.38 7.26 -0.60
N ASN A 97 -25.19 6.76 -0.95
CA ASN A 97 -24.98 5.40 -1.48
C ASN A 97 -25.74 5.07 -2.79
N GLY A 98 -26.29 6.05 -3.49
CA GLY A 98 -26.97 5.85 -4.77
C GLY A 98 -25.95 5.80 -5.90
N GLY A 99 -26.11 4.89 -6.87
CA GLY A 99 -25.09 4.77 -7.90
C GLY A 99 -25.35 3.72 -8.97
N TYR A 100 -24.29 3.40 -9.70
CA TYR A 100 -24.29 2.34 -10.70
C TYR A 100 -23.04 1.47 -10.56
N TYR A 101 -23.26 0.16 -10.60
CA TYR A 101 -22.22 -0.85 -10.66
C TYR A 101 -21.99 -1.26 -12.10
N PHE A 102 -20.79 -1.05 -12.60
CA PHE A 102 -20.32 -1.46 -13.91
C PHE A 102 -19.53 -2.76 -13.78
N ALA A 103 -20.14 -3.85 -14.28
CA ALA A 103 -19.47 -5.11 -14.51
C ALA A 103 -18.66 -5.04 -15.81
N ILE A 104 -17.44 -4.47 -15.76
CA ILE A 104 -16.65 -4.21 -16.98
C ILE A 104 -16.12 -5.51 -17.58
N SER A 105 -15.58 -6.41 -16.74
CA SER A 105 -15.09 -7.73 -17.15
C SER A 105 -15.00 -8.69 -15.97
N ASP A 106 -14.81 -9.98 -16.21
CA ASP A 106 -14.58 -10.99 -15.15
C ASP A 106 -13.35 -10.69 -14.25
N ASN A 107 -12.49 -9.75 -14.66
CA ASN A 107 -11.27 -9.37 -13.96
C ASN A 107 -11.32 -7.94 -13.40
N MET A 108 -12.36 -7.15 -13.66
CA MET A 108 -12.41 -5.74 -13.25
C MET A 108 -13.85 -5.23 -13.15
N ASP A 109 -14.17 -4.64 -11.99
CA ASP A 109 -15.40 -3.88 -11.78
C ASP A 109 -15.14 -2.38 -11.59
N LEU A 110 -16.21 -1.59 -11.70
CA LEU A 110 -16.23 -0.20 -11.30
C LEU A 110 -17.57 0.13 -10.66
N LYS A 111 -17.55 0.65 -9.45
CA LYS A 111 -18.71 1.14 -8.72
C LYS A 111 -18.64 2.66 -8.65
N THR A 112 -19.67 3.32 -9.13
CA THR A 112 -19.80 4.77 -9.08
C THR A 112 -20.95 5.11 -8.15
N ILE A 113 -20.66 5.71 -7.00
CA ILE A 113 -21.63 6.12 -5.99
C ILE A 113 -21.63 7.65 -5.89
N GLY A 114 -22.82 8.24 -5.92
CA GLY A 114 -23.06 9.64 -5.61
C GLY A 114 -23.80 9.79 -4.27
N GLU A 115 -23.53 10.91 -3.63
CA GLU A 115 -24.26 11.38 -2.45
C GLU A 115 -24.65 12.84 -2.67
N ILE A 116 -25.87 13.21 -2.32
CA ILE A 116 -26.37 14.59 -2.42
C ILE A 116 -27.16 14.95 -1.17
N TYR A 117 -26.99 16.18 -0.70
CA TYR A 117 -27.62 16.69 0.52
C TYR A 117 -28.38 17.98 0.23
N THR A 118 -29.45 18.22 0.97
CA THR A 118 -30.36 19.38 0.79
C THR A 118 -29.67 20.72 1.01
N LYS A 119 -28.69 20.81 1.92
CA LYS A 119 -27.87 22.03 2.11
C LYS A 119 -26.73 22.18 1.08
N GLY A 120 -26.77 21.44 -0.03
CA GLY A 120 -25.87 21.61 -1.17
C GLY A 120 -24.50 20.95 -1.05
N SER A 121 -24.30 20.11 -0.02
CA SER A 121 -23.15 19.19 0.04
C SER A 121 -23.36 18.03 -0.93
N TRP A 122 -22.27 17.47 -1.47
CA TRP A 122 -22.32 16.29 -2.33
C TRP A 122 -21.00 15.52 -2.29
N ALA A 123 -21.04 14.24 -2.64
CA ALA A 123 -19.86 13.40 -2.79
C ALA A 123 -19.98 12.48 -4.00
N LEU A 124 -18.84 12.14 -4.59
CA LEU A 124 -18.68 11.17 -5.66
C LEU A 124 -17.58 10.20 -5.29
N ARG A 125 -17.93 8.92 -5.20
CA ARG A 125 -17.05 7.82 -4.87
C ARG A 125 -16.95 6.87 -6.04
N LEU A 126 -15.73 6.60 -6.49
CA LEU A 126 -15.43 5.59 -7.48
C LEU A 126 -14.62 4.48 -6.81
N GLU A 127 -15.05 3.24 -6.95
CA GLU A 127 -14.36 2.06 -6.42
C GLU A 127 -14.18 1.07 -7.57
N SER A 128 -12.95 0.66 -7.84
CA SER A 128 -12.64 -0.36 -8.83
C SER A 128 -11.82 -1.45 -8.20
N THR A 129 -12.27 -2.69 -8.35
CA THR A 129 -11.55 -3.90 -7.95
C THR A 129 -11.11 -4.60 -9.21
N TYR A 130 -9.83 -4.93 -9.30
CA TYR A 130 -9.28 -5.68 -10.41
C TYR A 130 -8.48 -6.88 -9.91
N ASN A 131 -8.72 -8.03 -10.51
CA ASN A 131 -8.04 -9.27 -10.16
C ASN A 131 -7.85 -10.13 -11.40
N LYS A 132 -6.60 -10.40 -11.72
CA LYS A 132 -6.21 -11.34 -12.76
C LYS A 132 -5.35 -12.43 -12.14
N ARG A 133 -5.91 -13.64 -12.06
CA ARG A 133 -5.27 -14.82 -11.49
C ARG A 133 -3.86 -15.01 -12.06
N TYR A 134 -2.90 -15.25 -11.17
CA TYR A 134 -1.48 -15.42 -11.50
C TYR A 134 -0.78 -14.21 -12.12
N LYS A 135 -1.42 -13.02 -12.10
CA LYS A 135 -0.80 -11.78 -12.59
C LYS A 135 -0.79 -10.70 -11.51
N TYR A 136 -1.95 -10.23 -11.09
CA TYR A 136 -2.06 -9.11 -10.16
C TYR A 136 -3.45 -9.03 -9.54
N SER A 137 -3.53 -8.40 -8.38
CA SER A 137 -4.77 -8.07 -7.71
C SER A 137 -4.66 -6.69 -7.05
N GLY A 138 -5.74 -5.93 -7.04
CA GLY A 138 -5.76 -4.66 -6.35
C GLY A 138 -7.12 -3.97 -6.33
N THR A 139 -7.18 -2.89 -5.58
CA THR A 139 -8.34 -2.03 -5.42
C THR A 139 -7.90 -0.59 -5.62
N PHE A 140 -8.72 0.19 -6.30
CA PHE A 140 -8.55 1.61 -6.51
C PHE A 140 -9.83 2.31 -6.07
N GLN A 141 -9.72 3.23 -5.12
CA GLN A 141 -10.84 3.99 -4.58
C GLN A 141 -10.49 5.47 -4.63
N THR A 142 -11.40 6.27 -5.14
CA THR A 142 -11.32 7.72 -5.06
C THR A 142 -12.63 8.27 -4.54
N ASN A 143 -12.56 9.16 -3.56
CA ASN A 143 -13.70 9.87 -3.03
C ASN A 143 -13.44 11.37 -3.12
N TYR A 144 -14.31 12.06 -3.84
CA TYR A 144 -14.31 13.51 -3.94
C TYR A 144 -15.58 14.04 -3.30
N GLN A 145 -15.46 14.92 -2.31
CA GLN A 145 -16.61 15.46 -1.60
C GLN A 145 -16.48 16.98 -1.46
N ILE A 146 -17.61 17.67 -1.58
CA ILE A 146 -17.73 19.08 -1.25
C ILE A 146 -18.70 19.16 -0.07
N THR A 147 -18.16 19.59 1.07
CA THR A 147 -18.92 19.78 2.30
C THR A 147 -19.18 21.27 2.49
N LYS A 148 -20.46 21.63 2.54
CA LYS A 148 -20.93 22.97 2.89
C LYS A 148 -21.65 22.91 4.23
N THR A 149 -21.23 23.76 5.16
CA THR A 149 -21.84 23.91 6.48
C THR A 149 -22.16 25.38 6.73
N GLY A 150 -23.25 25.66 7.44
CA GLY A 150 -23.77 27.02 7.62
C GLY A 150 -24.56 27.52 6.41
N ASP A 151 -25.24 28.65 6.56
CA ASP A 151 -26.05 29.23 5.48
C ASP A 151 -25.25 30.26 4.69
N LYS A 152 -25.47 30.27 3.37
CA LYS A 152 -24.79 31.19 2.47
C LYS A 152 -25.05 32.65 2.90
N ASN A 153 -23.98 33.43 3.04
CA ASN A 153 -23.96 34.83 3.51
C ASN A 153 -24.04 35.03 5.04
N LEU A 154 -24.01 33.96 5.84
CA LEU A 154 -23.79 34.05 7.27
C LEU A 154 -22.30 33.85 7.61
N PRO A 155 -21.83 34.40 8.75
CA PRO A 155 -20.43 34.30 9.16
C PRO A 155 -19.97 32.87 9.50
N ASP A 156 -20.90 31.93 9.67
CA ASP A 156 -20.64 30.51 9.94
C ASP A 156 -20.55 29.64 8.66
N TYR A 157 -20.72 30.24 7.47
CA TYR A 157 -20.57 29.52 6.20
C TYR A 157 -19.14 29.02 5.99
N SER A 158 -18.99 27.71 5.78
CA SER A 158 -17.73 27.07 5.43
C SER A 158 -17.91 26.11 4.27
N GLU A 159 -16.97 26.13 3.32
CA GLU A 159 -16.90 25.21 2.19
C GLU A 159 -15.57 24.47 2.20
N ALA A 160 -15.62 23.15 2.37
CA ALA A 160 -14.46 22.27 2.31
C ALA A 160 -14.54 21.39 1.06
N LYS A 161 -13.46 21.35 0.29
CA LYS A 161 -13.31 20.48 -0.89
C LYS A 161 -12.27 19.42 -0.56
N ASP A 162 -12.72 18.18 -0.48
CA ASP A 162 -11.90 17.09 0.00
C ASP A 162 -11.76 15.98 -1.04
N LEU A 163 -10.54 15.44 -1.13
CA LEU A 163 -10.19 14.34 -2.02
C LEU A 163 -9.48 13.27 -1.20
N LYS A 164 -9.89 12.01 -1.39
CA LYS A 164 -9.19 10.84 -0.87
C LYS A 164 -8.96 9.84 -1.98
N VAL A 165 -7.73 9.36 -2.09
CA VAL A 165 -7.32 8.34 -3.04
C VAL A 165 -6.67 7.20 -2.28
N VAL A 166 -7.24 6.00 -2.40
CA VAL A 166 -6.71 4.78 -1.83
C VAL A 166 -6.44 3.80 -2.97
N TRP A 167 -5.19 3.39 -3.12
CA TRP A 167 -4.81 2.41 -4.14
C TRP A 167 -3.97 1.32 -3.50
N SER A 168 -4.47 0.09 -3.57
CA SER A 168 -3.74 -1.11 -3.19
C SER A 168 -3.47 -1.94 -4.44
N HIS A 169 -2.22 -2.31 -4.66
CA HIS A 169 -1.81 -3.18 -5.75
C HIS A 169 -0.80 -4.20 -5.25
N ARG A 170 -1.00 -5.46 -5.66
CA ARG A 170 -0.06 -6.54 -5.42
C ARG A 170 0.10 -7.38 -6.68
N GLN A 171 1.33 -7.47 -7.16
CA GLN A 171 1.70 -8.44 -8.18
C GLN A 171 1.79 -9.85 -7.57
N ASP A 172 1.28 -10.86 -8.29
CA ASP A 172 1.47 -12.27 -7.91
C ASP A 172 2.93 -12.67 -8.25
N PRO A 173 3.71 -13.23 -7.31
CA PRO A 173 5.06 -13.72 -7.60
C PRO A 173 5.11 -14.76 -8.73
N LYS A 174 4.00 -15.46 -9.02
CA LYS A 174 3.89 -16.39 -10.16
C LYS A 174 3.89 -15.68 -11.51
N ALA A 175 3.55 -14.40 -11.56
CA ALA A 175 3.54 -13.60 -12.79
C ALA A 175 4.96 -13.34 -13.29
N SER A 176 5.90 -13.12 -12.36
CA SER A 176 7.31 -12.91 -12.63
C SER A 176 8.11 -13.26 -11.37
N PRO A 177 8.79 -14.42 -11.34
CA PRO A 177 9.51 -14.88 -10.15
C PRO A 177 10.63 -13.94 -9.68
N ASN A 178 11.13 -13.09 -10.59
CA ASN A 178 12.27 -12.21 -10.37
C ASN A 178 11.89 -10.74 -10.20
N THR A 179 10.60 -10.39 -10.27
CA THR A 179 10.16 -9.00 -10.07
C THR A 179 8.95 -8.95 -9.16
N THR A 180 8.94 -8.00 -8.23
CA THR A 180 7.78 -7.73 -7.39
C THR A 180 7.43 -6.27 -7.46
N PHE A 181 6.19 -5.97 -7.79
CA PHE A 181 5.61 -4.65 -7.72
C PHE A 181 4.49 -4.62 -6.68
N SER A 182 4.53 -3.64 -5.78
CA SER A 182 3.45 -3.40 -4.85
C SER A 182 3.24 -1.91 -4.61
N ALA A 183 1.98 -1.52 -4.45
CA ALA A 183 1.59 -0.15 -4.16
C ALA A 183 0.58 -0.14 -3.02
N SER A 184 0.75 0.79 -2.09
CA SER A 184 -0.14 1.08 -0.99
C SER A 184 -0.20 2.59 -0.85
N VAL A 185 -1.02 3.22 -1.67
CA VAL A 185 -1.25 4.66 -1.64
C VAL A 185 -2.48 4.95 -0.79
N ASN A 186 -2.34 5.89 0.12
CA ASN A 186 -3.41 6.41 0.96
C ASN A 186 -3.18 7.92 1.09
N PHE A 187 -3.79 8.66 0.18
CA PHE A 187 -3.73 10.11 0.11
C PHE A 187 -5.08 10.68 0.52
N ALA A 188 -5.08 11.75 1.33
CA ALA A 188 -6.29 12.46 1.71
C ALA A 188 -5.97 13.94 1.93
N THR A 189 -6.90 14.84 1.59
CA THR A 189 -6.79 16.25 1.98
C THR A 189 -6.88 16.41 3.49
N SER A 190 -6.18 17.39 4.06
CA SER A 190 -6.04 17.60 5.51
C SER A 190 -7.37 17.69 6.25
N SER A 191 -8.42 18.21 5.61
CA SER A 191 -9.79 18.31 6.14
C SER A 191 -10.65 17.05 5.95
N TYR A 192 -10.29 16.12 5.06
CA TYR A 192 -11.14 15.00 4.65
C TYR A 192 -11.65 14.17 5.83
N GLU A 193 -10.75 13.75 6.73
CA GLU A 193 -11.14 12.82 7.79
C GLU A 193 -12.05 13.49 8.84
N LYS A 194 -12.03 14.83 8.94
CA LYS A 194 -12.91 15.62 9.82
C LYS A 194 -14.26 15.92 9.18
N THR A 195 -14.31 16.04 7.86
CA THR A 195 -15.51 16.36 7.09
C THR A 195 -16.18 15.10 6.52
N ASN A 196 -15.68 13.89 6.76
CA ASN A 196 -16.36 12.69 6.29
C ASN A 196 -17.41 12.20 7.30
N VAL A 197 -18.67 12.11 6.88
CA VAL A 197 -19.79 11.71 7.76
C VAL A 197 -19.62 10.28 8.28
N GLY A 198 -19.06 9.37 7.48
CA GLY A 198 -18.80 7.99 7.86
C GLY A 198 -17.76 7.84 8.98
N ASN A 199 -16.91 8.85 9.19
CA ASN A 199 -15.90 8.84 10.24
C ASN A 199 -16.44 9.28 11.62
N TYR A 200 -17.61 9.93 11.69
CA TYR A 200 -18.25 10.20 12.99
C TYR A 200 -18.57 8.90 13.74
N TYR A 201 -18.90 7.84 13.00
CA TYR A 201 -19.16 6.51 13.55
C TYR A 201 -17.87 5.71 13.85
N ASN A 202 -16.69 6.20 13.45
CA ASN A 202 -15.41 5.55 13.70
C ASN A 202 -14.34 6.58 14.12
N PRO A 203 -14.30 6.97 15.40
CA PRO A 203 -13.42 8.03 15.89
C PRO A 203 -11.92 7.74 15.73
N GLN A 204 -11.53 6.47 15.56
CA GLN A 204 -10.15 6.07 15.27
C GLN A 204 -9.69 6.53 13.87
N LEU A 205 -10.60 6.66 12.90
CA LEU A 205 -10.26 7.21 11.58
C LEU A 205 -10.06 8.73 11.65
N SER A 206 -10.86 9.42 12.47
CA SER A 206 -10.72 10.85 12.75
C SER A 206 -9.46 11.20 13.55
N SER A 207 -8.93 10.27 14.35
CA SER A 207 -7.69 10.45 15.11
C SER A 207 -6.41 10.13 14.33
N GLN A 208 -6.52 9.60 13.10
CA GLN A 208 -5.35 9.31 12.26
C GLN A 208 -4.75 10.60 11.69
N ASN A 209 -3.73 11.10 12.37
CA ASN A 209 -3.04 12.32 11.96
C ASN A 209 -1.96 12.09 10.89
N THR A 210 -1.53 10.85 10.63
CA THR A 210 -0.48 10.55 9.65
C THR A 210 -0.99 9.56 8.61
N LYS A 211 -0.84 9.91 7.33
CA LYS A 211 -1.16 9.06 6.18
C LYS A 211 0.12 8.70 5.46
N THR A 212 0.37 7.40 5.29
CA THR A 212 1.55 6.88 4.59
C THR A 212 1.14 6.27 3.26
N SER A 213 1.91 6.61 2.23
CA SER A 213 1.81 6.05 0.90
C SER A 213 3.16 5.47 0.52
N SER A 214 3.17 4.23 0.02
CA SER A 214 4.39 3.58 -0.45
C SER A 214 4.15 2.88 -1.78
N VAL A 215 5.11 3.03 -2.69
CA VAL A 215 5.19 2.27 -3.93
C VAL A 215 6.55 1.62 -3.96
N SER A 216 6.60 0.30 -4.12
CA SER A 216 7.84 -0.44 -4.14
C SER A 216 7.92 -1.34 -5.37
N TYR A 217 9.12 -1.36 -5.93
CA TYR A 217 9.49 -2.21 -7.05
C TYR A 217 10.81 -2.88 -6.72
N SER A 218 10.88 -4.20 -6.87
CA SER A 218 12.12 -4.95 -6.69
C SER A 218 12.32 -5.90 -7.85
N ARG A 219 13.57 -6.04 -8.27
CA ARG A 219 14.02 -6.99 -9.28
C ARG A 219 15.25 -7.72 -8.80
N ASN A 220 15.16 -9.05 -8.79
CA ASN A 220 16.27 -9.93 -8.49
C ASN A 220 16.89 -10.45 -9.79
N PHE A 221 18.22 -10.51 -9.83
CA PHE A 221 19.02 -11.08 -10.91
C PHE A 221 19.82 -12.26 -10.33
N PRO A 222 19.23 -13.47 -10.29
CA PRO A 222 19.86 -14.62 -9.63
C PRO A 222 21.25 -14.97 -10.16
N GLU A 223 21.46 -14.88 -11.49
CA GLU A 223 22.74 -15.17 -12.13
C GLU A 223 23.86 -14.23 -11.69
N GLN A 224 23.51 -12.96 -11.46
CA GLN A 224 24.44 -11.91 -11.03
C GLN A 224 24.47 -11.77 -9.50
N LYS A 225 23.64 -12.52 -8.77
CA LYS A 225 23.43 -12.41 -7.31
C LYS A 225 23.06 -10.98 -6.87
N LEU A 226 22.45 -10.21 -7.76
CA LEU A 226 22.16 -8.80 -7.58
C LEU A 226 20.66 -8.60 -7.37
N THR A 227 20.28 -7.80 -6.38
CA THR A 227 18.91 -7.35 -6.15
C THR A 227 18.87 -5.83 -6.21
N LEU A 228 17.98 -5.30 -7.04
CA LEU A 228 17.69 -3.87 -7.15
C LEU A 228 16.28 -3.63 -6.62
N SER A 229 16.14 -2.74 -5.64
CA SER A 229 14.84 -2.35 -5.10
C SER A 229 14.72 -0.84 -5.07
N GLY A 230 13.62 -0.30 -5.58
CA GLY A 230 13.26 1.11 -5.49
C GLY A 230 12.00 1.26 -4.68
N THR A 231 12.01 2.18 -3.72
CA THR A 231 10.82 2.54 -2.94
C THR A 231 10.59 4.04 -3.01
N PHE A 232 9.32 4.40 -3.13
CA PHE A 232 8.82 5.76 -3.03
C PHE A 232 7.92 5.82 -1.83
N ASN A 233 8.26 6.66 -0.86
CA ASN A 233 7.50 6.80 0.37
C ASN A 233 7.07 8.24 0.55
N ILE A 234 5.81 8.44 0.92
CA ILE A 234 5.25 9.75 1.25
C ILE A 234 4.51 9.59 2.58
N ALA A 235 4.81 10.46 3.54
CA ALA A 235 4.13 10.53 4.82
C ALA A 235 3.57 11.95 5.00
N GLN A 236 2.25 12.07 5.05
CA GLN A 236 1.53 13.33 5.23
C GLN A 236 1.01 13.43 6.66
N THR A 237 1.16 14.59 7.28
CA THR A 237 0.58 14.92 8.58
C THR A 237 -0.60 15.87 8.41
N MET A 238 -1.79 15.46 8.85
CA MET A 238 -3.05 16.17 8.62
C MET A 238 -3.17 17.43 9.48
N ARG A 239 -2.51 17.49 10.64
CA ARG A 239 -2.57 18.62 11.59
C ARG A 239 -1.99 19.91 11.03
N ASP A 240 -0.86 19.84 10.32
CA ASP A 240 -0.11 21.01 9.84
C ASP A 240 0.13 20.99 8.32
N SER A 241 -0.47 20.03 7.62
CA SER A 241 -0.30 19.79 6.17
C SER A 241 1.17 19.61 5.77
N SER A 242 2.01 19.13 6.69
CA SER A 242 3.40 18.79 6.39
C SER A 242 3.49 17.45 5.68
N ILE A 243 4.41 17.36 4.73
CA ILE A 243 4.67 16.16 3.94
C ILE A 243 6.16 15.85 4.01
N ALA A 244 6.46 14.62 4.38
CA ALA A 244 7.78 14.02 4.31
C ALA A 244 7.79 13.02 3.16
N MET A 245 8.56 13.31 2.11
CA MET A 245 8.69 12.44 0.95
C MET A 245 10.11 11.88 0.88
N THR A 246 10.23 10.60 0.56
CA THR A 246 11.49 9.92 0.26
C THR A 246 11.38 9.29 -1.12
N LEU A 247 12.04 9.92 -2.11
CA LEU A 247 11.95 9.59 -3.52
C LEU A 247 13.21 10.08 -4.27
N PRO A 248 13.98 9.19 -4.93
CA PRO A 248 13.93 7.74 -4.82
C PRO A 248 14.66 7.24 -3.56
N ASP A 249 14.20 6.11 -3.00
CA ASP A 249 15.00 5.27 -2.10
C ASP A 249 15.39 3.99 -2.85
N LEU A 250 16.61 3.97 -3.39
CA LEU A 250 17.14 2.87 -4.17
C LEU A 250 18.07 2.03 -3.28
N ASN A 251 17.86 0.73 -3.28
CA ASN A 251 18.70 -0.26 -2.62
C ASN A 251 19.25 -1.24 -3.65
N ILE A 252 20.57 -1.34 -3.69
CA ILE A 252 21.37 -2.20 -4.55
C ILE A 252 22.06 -3.18 -3.64
N SER A 253 21.70 -4.46 -3.70
CA SER A 253 22.30 -5.49 -2.85
C SER A 253 22.92 -6.59 -3.70
N LEU A 254 24.22 -6.80 -3.53
CA LEU A 254 24.94 -7.93 -4.09
C LEU A 254 25.10 -8.99 -2.99
N SER A 255 24.48 -10.14 -3.20
CA SER A 255 24.62 -11.28 -2.30
C SER A 255 26.06 -11.79 -2.29
N ARG A 256 26.40 -12.54 -1.25
CA ARG A 256 27.77 -13.04 -1.02
C ARG A 256 28.38 -13.71 -2.27
N VAL A 257 29.48 -13.14 -2.74
CA VAL A 257 30.34 -13.67 -3.80
C VAL A 257 31.71 -14.02 -3.23
N PHE A 258 32.35 -15.03 -3.81
CA PHE A 258 33.72 -15.43 -3.48
C PHE A 258 34.61 -15.09 -4.67
N PRO A 259 35.10 -13.84 -4.76
CA PRO A 259 35.72 -13.33 -5.99
C PRO A 259 36.96 -14.12 -6.43
N PHE A 260 37.68 -14.72 -5.47
CA PHE A 260 38.90 -15.49 -5.76
C PHE A 260 38.67 -17.01 -5.86
N LYS A 261 37.43 -17.48 -5.72
CA LYS A 261 37.13 -18.92 -5.79
C LYS A 261 37.28 -19.43 -7.23
N ARG A 262 38.04 -20.49 -7.41
CA ARG A 262 38.27 -21.09 -8.74
C ARG A 262 36.97 -21.68 -9.30
N LYS A 263 36.71 -21.47 -10.59
CA LYS A 263 35.52 -22.01 -11.28
C LYS A 263 35.56 -23.53 -11.46
N LYS A 264 36.76 -24.10 -11.62
CA LYS A 264 37.01 -25.54 -11.67
C LYS A 264 37.76 -25.92 -10.42
N ALA A 265 37.13 -26.69 -9.54
CA ALA A 265 37.78 -27.19 -8.33
C ALA A 265 38.82 -28.25 -8.72
N SER A 266 40.08 -28.01 -8.37
CA SER A 266 41.16 -29.00 -8.45
C SER A 266 42.04 -28.84 -7.22
N GLY A 267 42.06 -29.88 -6.37
CA GLY A 267 42.72 -29.86 -5.07
C GLY A 267 41.93 -29.11 -3.99
N ASP A 268 42.56 -28.94 -2.83
CA ASP A 268 41.98 -28.23 -1.68
C ASP A 268 41.79 -26.74 -1.95
N GLU A 269 40.76 -26.14 -1.33
CA GLU A 269 40.50 -24.70 -1.42
C GLU A 269 41.59 -23.91 -0.70
N SER A 270 42.21 -22.97 -1.42
CA SER A 270 43.19 -22.06 -0.81
C SER A 270 42.51 -21.06 0.13
N TRP A 271 43.27 -20.49 1.07
CA TRP A 271 42.74 -19.56 2.07
C TRP A 271 42.05 -18.34 1.45
N TYR A 272 42.57 -17.82 0.34
CA TYR A 272 42.00 -16.66 -0.35
C TYR A 272 40.66 -16.96 -1.05
N GLU A 273 40.38 -18.23 -1.38
CA GLU A 273 39.11 -18.64 -1.99
C GLU A 273 37.94 -18.58 -1.01
N LYS A 274 38.24 -18.54 0.29
CA LYS A 274 37.27 -18.40 1.39
C LYS A 274 36.90 -16.94 1.67
N ILE A 275 37.59 -15.98 1.05
CA ILE A 275 37.26 -14.57 1.15
C ILE A 275 35.93 -14.34 0.46
N SER A 276 34.98 -13.88 1.25
CA SER A 276 33.65 -13.53 0.82
C SER A 276 33.49 -12.02 0.80
N LEU A 277 32.85 -11.54 -0.25
CA LEU A 277 32.55 -10.14 -0.50
C LEU A 277 31.04 -10.01 -0.68
N SER A 278 30.46 -8.99 -0.08
CA SER A 278 29.10 -8.55 -0.40
C SER A 278 29.08 -7.04 -0.48
N TYR A 279 28.05 -6.51 -1.12
CA TYR A 279 27.90 -5.08 -1.31
C TYR A 279 26.45 -4.67 -1.09
N THR A 280 26.23 -3.59 -0.35
CA THR A 280 24.93 -2.93 -0.26
C THR A 280 25.13 -1.44 -0.50
N GLY A 281 24.54 -0.93 -1.58
CA GLY A 281 24.47 0.49 -1.88
C GLY A 281 23.04 0.99 -1.67
N ARG A 282 22.85 2.04 -0.88
CA ARG A 282 21.55 2.68 -0.69
C ARG A 282 21.64 4.15 -1.06
N LEU A 283 20.88 4.56 -2.06
CA LEU A 283 20.69 5.96 -2.41
C LEU A 283 19.34 6.41 -1.89
N THR A 284 19.34 7.37 -0.97
CA THR A 284 18.13 7.91 -0.38
C THR A 284 18.06 9.39 -0.66
N ASN A 285 16.94 9.84 -1.21
CA ASN A 285 16.64 11.25 -1.38
C ASN A 285 15.35 11.59 -0.65
N SER A 286 15.37 12.64 0.18
CA SER A 286 14.24 12.98 1.04
C SER A 286 14.01 14.49 1.16
N ILE A 287 12.76 14.90 1.32
CA ILE A 287 12.36 16.29 1.56
C ILE A 287 11.25 16.32 2.61
N LYS A 288 11.28 17.34 3.47
CA LYS A 288 10.18 17.68 4.36
C LYS A 288 9.72 19.10 4.03
N THR A 289 8.50 19.24 3.55
CA THR A 289 7.92 20.52 3.13
C THR A 289 6.42 20.55 3.42
N LYS A 290 5.74 21.65 3.10
CA LYS A 290 4.27 21.72 3.15
C LYS A 290 3.67 21.33 1.80
N ASP A 291 2.44 20.81 1.82
CA ASP A 291 1.73 20.29 0.64
C ASP A 291 1.67 21.28 -0.53
N ASP A 292 1.41 22.56 -0.24
CA ASP A 292 1.34 23.66 -1.22
C ASP A 292 2.68 24.03 -1.86
N LEU A 293 3.79 23.62 -1.25
CA LEU A 293 5.15 23.94 -1.67
C LEU A 293 5.84 22.78 -2.40
N ILE A 294 5.31 21.56 -2.38
CA ILE A 294 5.96 20.37 -2.99
C ILE A 294 6.27 20.58 -4.47
N PHE A 295 5.31 21.08 -5.25
CA PHE A 295 5.48 21.31 -6.69
C PHE A 295 6.27 22.59 -7.02
N LYS A 296 6.64 23.37 -6.00
CA LYS A 296 7.43 24.61 -6.11
C LYS A 296 8.84 24.49 -5.52
N SER A 297 9.12 23.43 -4.75
CA SER A 297 10.42 23.18 -4.13
C SER A 297 11.47 22.75 -5.16
N ASN A 298 12.70 23.24 -4.98
CA ASN A 298 13.81 22.90 -5.87
C ASN A 298 14.41 21.55 -5.46
N LEU A 299 14.40 20.59 -6.39
CA LEU A 299 14.89 19.22 -6.20
C LEU A 299 16.35 19.12 -5.73
N ILE A 300 17.15 20.17 -5.94
CA ILE A 300 18.61 20.15 -5.68
C ILE A 300 18.97 20.84 -4.35
N LYS A 301 18.24 21.89 -3.94
CA LYS A 301 18.57 22.68 -2.73
C LYS A 301 17.79 22.24 -1.49
N ASP A 302 16.51 21.93 -1.65
CA ASP A 302 15.60 21.66 -0.53
C ASP A 302 15.62 20.19 -0.10
N TRP A 303 16.25 19.35 -0.90
CA TRP A 303 16.29 17.91 -0.69
C TRP A 303 17.56 17.49 0.04
N THR A 304 17.40 16.51 0.91
CA THR A 304 18.48 15.82 1.61
C THR A 304 18.72 14.49 0.91
N ASN A 305 19.77 14.45 0.11
CA ASN A 305 20.26 13.26 -0.57
C ASN A 305 21.47 12.64 0.16
N GLY A 306 21.62 11.33 0.04
CA GLY A 306 22.84 10.64 0.45
C GLY A 306 22.91 9.27 -0.20
N MET A 307 24.14 8.84 -0.52
CA MET A 307 24.40 7.48 -0.96
C MET A 307 25.29 6.79 0.07
N ASN A 308 24.86 5.64 0.59
CA ASN A 308 25.60 4.85 1.55
C ASN A 308 26.01 3.53 0.90
N HIS A 309 27.30 3.22 0.96
CA HIS A 309 27.91 2.03 0.42
C HIS A 309 28.47 1.22 1.58
N SER A 310 28.09 -0.04 1.69
CA SER A 310 28.63 -0.98 2.68
C SER A 310 29.21 -2.18 1.96
N VAL A 311 30.50 -2.42 2.20
CA VAL A 311 31.28 -3.51 1.62
C VAL A 311 31.84 -4.36 2.77
N PRO A 312 31.05 -5.28 3.34
CA PRO A 312 31.56 -6.23 4.30
C PRO A 312 32.34 -7.33 3.57
N ILE A 313 33.58 -7.52 4.01
CA ILE A 313 34.52 -8.56 3.56
C ILE A 313 34.77 -9.47 4.76
N SER A 314 34.62 -10.78 4.56
CA SER A 314 34.93 -11.74 5.63
C SER A 314 35.41 -13.06 5.07
N ALA A 315 36.23 -13.75 5.83
CA ALA A 315 36.65 -15.12 5.53
C ALA A 315 36.49 -15.97 6.78
N THR A 316 36.09 -17.23 6.63
CA THR A 316 35.99 -18.17 7.76
C THR A 316 36.97 -19.31 7.56
N PHE A 317 37.84 -19.51 8.55
CA PHE A 317 38.88 -20.53 8.56
C PHE A 317 38.64 -21.49 9.72
N THR A 318 38.49 -22.77 9.44
CA THR A 318 38.47 -23.80 10.48
C THR A 318 39.91 -24.22 10.78
N LEU A 319 40.43 -23.79 11.93
CA LEU A 319 41.74 -24.15 12.46
C LEU A 319 41.63 -25.45 13.26
N PHE A 320 42.54 -26.39 13.01
CA PHE A 320 42.64 -27.68 13.71
C PHE A 320 41.33 -28.48 13.78
N LYS A 321 40.37 -28.24 12.86
CA LYS A 321 39.01 -28.83 12.82
C LYS A 321 38.07 -28.44 13.97
N TYR A 322 38.53 -27.67 14.96
CA TYR A 322 37.74 -27.34 16.16
C TYR A 322 37.41 -25.85 16.31
N PHE A 323 38.26 -24.97 15.78
CA PHE A 323 38.12 -23.53 15.97
C PHE A 323 37.76 -22.85 14.66
N ASN A 324 36.70 -22.06 14.62
CA ASN A 324 36.40 -21.22 13.46
C ASN A 324 36.88 -19.80 13.74
N LEU A 325 37.95 -19.42 13.05
CA LEU A 325 38.48 -18.06 13.01
C LEU A 325 37.82 -17.32 11.86
N THR A 326 37.18 -16.18 12.14
CA THR A 326 36.50 -15.35 11.16
C THR A 326 37.02 -13.92 11.23
N PRO A 327 38.08 -13.58 10.47
CA PRO A 327 38.42 -12.18 10.21
C PRO A 327 37.33 -11.54 9.34
N SER A 328 36.95 -10.32 9.69
CA SER A 328 36.06 -9.47 8.91
C SER A 328 36.52 -8.03 8.90
N VAL A 329 36.35 -7.37 7.76
CA VAL A 329 36.56 -5.94 7.59
C VAL A 329 35.30 -5.38 6.97
N ASN A 330 34.73 -4.34 7.56
CA ASN A 330 33.59 -3.65 7.01
C ASN A 330 33.99 -2.23 6.61
N TYR A 331 33.93 -1.94 5.30
CA TYR A 331 34.13 -0.60 4.75
C TYR A 331 32.77 0.05 4.50
N THR A 332 32.54 1.24 5.06
CA THR A 332 31.33 2.03 4.81
C THR A 332 31.71 3.38 4.23
N GLU A 333 31.20 3.71 3.06
CA GLU A 333 31.42 4.99 2.39
C GLU A 333 30.09 5.71 2.19
N ARG A 334 30.07 7.01 2.46
CA ARG A 334 28.91 7.87 2.37
C ARG A 334 29.22 9.01 1.42
N TRP A 335 28.41 9.19 0.39
CA TRP A 335 28.48 10.29 -0.54
C TRP A 335 27.37 11.29 -0.23
N TYR A 336 27.77 12.55 -0.13
CA TYR A 336 26.88 13.70 0.08
C TYR A 336 27.09 14.70 -1.06
N THR A 337 26.02 15.41 -1.43
CA THR A 337 26.10 16.49 -2.43
C THR A 337 26.19 17.89 -1.79
N ARG A 338 26.21 17.95 -0.45
CA ARG A 338 26.38 19.18 0.30
C ARG A 338 27.22 18.96 1.56
N LYS A 339 27.95 19.99 1.95
CA LYS A 339 28.67 20.10 3.23
C LYS A 339 28.10 21.31 3.97
N VAL A 340 27.74 21.11 5.23
CA VAL A 340 27.28 22.18 6.10
C VAL A 340 28.45 22.63 6.95
N MET A 341 28.90 23.87 6.75
CA MET A 341 29.89 24.51 7.58
C MET A 341 29.21 24.98 8.86
N GLN A 342 29.80 24.61 9.99
CA GLN A 342 29.29 24.92 11.31
C GLN A 342 30.28 25.82 12.03
N ASP A 343 29.80 26.86 12.70
CA ASP A 343 30.61 27.77 13.51
C ASP A 343 29.96 27.98 14.87
N TRP A 344 30.78 28.38 15.83
CA TRP A 344 30.32 28.64 17.18
C TRP A 344 29.60 29.98 17.24
N ASN A 345 28.32 29.97 17.59
CA ASN A 345 27.57 31.19 17.84
C ASN A 345 27.66 31.56 19.32
N GLU A 346 28.37 32.66 19.62
CA GLU A 346 28.59 33.15 20.98
C GLU A 346 27.29 33.54 21.71
N ASP A 347 26.29 34.06 20.99
CA ASP A 347 25.01 34.51 21.57
C ASP A 347 24.14 33.33 22.05
N LYS A 348 24.09 32.25 21.26
CA LYS A 348 23.27 31.06 21.55
C LYS A 348 24.02 29.95 22.27
N LYS A 349 25.31 30.15 22.56
CA LYS A 349 26.25 29.16 23.15
C LYS A 349 26.13 27.79 22.48
N ASN A 350 25.99 27.78 21.16
CA ASN A 350 25.74 26.58 20.38
C ASN A 350 26.41 26.69 19.01
N VAL A 351 26.80 25.54 18.47
CA VAL A 351 27.28 25.42 17.09
C VAL A 351 26.11 25.60 16.13
N LEU A 352 26.17 26.61 15.26
CA LEU A 352 25.16 26.87 14.24
C LEU A 352 25.72 26.69 12.83
N PRO A 353 24.91 26.22 11.87
CA PRO A 353 25.32 26.17 10.47
C PRO A 353 25.48 27.60 9.93
N VAL A 354 26.68 27.92 9.43
CA VAL A 354 27.01 29.24 8.84
C VAL A 354 26.75 29.25 7.35
N ASP A 355 27.16 28.18 6.66
CA ASP A 355 27.02 28.09 5.20
C ASP A 355 26.85 26.64 4.75
N THR A 356 26.19 26.45 3.60
CA THR A 356 26.04 25.14 2.96
C THR A 356 26.68 25.18 1.58
N LEU A 357 27.82 24.49 1.46
CA LEU A 357 28.53 24.34 0.20
C LEU A 357 27.97 23.12 -0.55
N TYR A 358 27.58 23.31 -1.80
CA TYR A 358 27.13 22.23 -2.69
C TYR A 358 28.30 21.69 -3.49
N GLY A 359 28.48 20.37 -3.49
CA GLY A 359 29.61 19.69 -4.10
C GLY A 359 29.62 18.21 -3.75
N PHE A 360 30.49 17.42 -4.38
CA PHE A 360 30.61 16.01 -4.05
C PHE A 360 31.55 15.82 -2.86
N TYR A 361 31.02 15.32 -1.74
CA TYR A 361 31.77 15.03 -0.53
C TYR A 361 31.65 13.56 -0.17
N ARG A 362 32.78 12.91 0.07
CA ARG A 362 32.84 11.50 0.48
C ARG A 362 33.35 11.39 1.91
N VAL A 363 32.67 10.57 2.71
CA VAL A 363 33.03 10.26 4.09
C VAL A 363 33.08 8.75 4.23
N TYR A 364 34.21 8.20 4.65
CA TYR A 364 34.38 6.75 4.75
C TYR A 364 34.85 6.36 6.14
N ASN A 365 34.41 5.20 6.60
CA ASN A 365 34.93 4.57 7.78
C ASN A 365 35.13 3.08 7.55
N TYR A 366 35.99 2.47 8.36
CA TYR A 366 36.22 1.05 8.33
C TYR A 366 36.43 0.52 9.74
N ASN A 367 35.99 -0.71 9.95
CA ASN A 367 36.29 -1.47 11.15
C ASN A 367 36.79 -2.84 10.76
N ALA A 368 37.67 -3.39 11.59
CA ALA A 368 38.17 -4.74 11.47
C ALA A 368 37.77 -5.51 12.73
N SER A 369 37.38 -6.77 12.56
CA SER A 369 37.08 -7.66 13.67
C SER A 369 37.59 -9.06 13.40
N LEU A 370 37.94 -9.76 14.48
CA LEU A 370 38.41 -11.13 14.47
C LEU A 370 37.59 -11.92 15.47
N GLY A 371 36.73 -12.80 14.95
CA GLY A 371 35.93 -13.72 15.77
C GLY A 371 36.56 -15.11 15.83
N LEU A 372 36.58 -15.73 17.01
CA LEU A 372 36.94 -17.12 17.22
C LEU A 372 35.78 -17.82 17.94
N ASN A 373 35.27 -18.91 17.37
CA ASN A 373 34.29 -19.76 18.05
C ASN A 373 34.69 -21.23 17.98
N THR A 374 34.22 -22.03 18.94
CA THR A 374 34.33 -23.49 18.93
C THR A 374 33.05 -24.11 19.51
N LYS A 375 32.84 -25.41 19.30
CA LYS A 375 31.75 -26.18 19.91
C LYS A 375 32.33 -27.31 20.73
N ILE A 376 32.01 -27.29 22.02
CA ILE A 376 32.43 -28.30 22.99
C ILE A 376 31.21 -29.16 23.29
N TYR A 377 31.35 -30.47 23.09
CA TYR A 377 30.29 -31.44 23.37
C TYR A 377 30.61 -32.18 24.67
N GLY A 378 29.66 -32.15 25.62
CA GLY A 378 29.71 -32.96 26.83
C GLY A 378 28.54 -33.93 26.85
N MET A 379 28.80 -35.21 27.13
CA MET A 379 27.73 -36.19 27.34
C MET A 379 27.64 -36.47 28.84
N TYR A 380 26.50 -36.18 29.45
CA TYR A 380 26.23 -36.44 30.86
C TYR A 380 25.14 -37.51 30.96
N LYS A 381 25.43 -38.58 31.72
CA LYS A 381 24.42 -39.57 32.11
C LYS A 381 23.94 -39.23 33.53
N PRO A 382 22.73 -38.69 33.71
CA PRO A 382 22.20 -38.38 35.03
C PRO A 382 22.13 -39.61 35.93
N LEU A 383 22.73 -39.49 37.13
CA LEU A 383 22.78 -40.56 38.14
C LEU A 383 21.39 -40.94 38.68
N PHE A 384 20.38 -40.08 38.51
CA PHE A 384 19.02 -40.26 39.07
C PHE A 384 18.07 -41.13 38.21
N ALA A 385 18.47 -41.56 37.00
CA ALA A 385 17.61 -42.31 36.09
C ALA A 385 18.31 -43.52 35.45
N LYS A 386 19.09 -44.29 36.24
CA LYS A 386 19.86 -45.46 35.77
C LYS A 386 19.05 -46.48 34.96
N LYS A 387 17.75 -46.66 35.23
CA LYS A 387 16.89 -47.63 34.51
C LYS A 387 16.48 -47.21 33.09
N LYS A 388 16.60 -45.93 32.72
CA LYS A 388 16.11 -45.42 31.42
C LYS A 388 17.23 -45.07 30.42
N GLU A 389 18.49 -45.36 30.75
CA GLU A 389 19.68 -45.05 29.93
C GLU A 389 19.68 -43.66 29.29
N ILE A 390 19.11 -42.66 29.97
CA ILE A 390 18.98 -41.31 29.40
C ILE A 390 20.38 -40.70 29.31
N GLN A 391 20.78 -40.29 28.11
CA GLN A 391 22.04 -39.59 27.86
C GLN A 391 21.75 -38.15 27.47
N ILE A 392 22.18 -37.20 28.30
CA ILE A 392 22.01 -35.77 28.06
C ILE A 392 23.25 -35.26 27.32
N ARG A 393 23.04 -34.63 26.16
CA ARG A 393 24.10 -33.94 25.42
C ARG A 393 24.08 -32.45 25.76
N HIS A 394 25.17 -31.98 26.33
CA HIS A 394 25.46 -30.56 26.50
C HIS A 394 26.32 -30.06 25.34
N VAL A 395 25.95 -28.92 24.78
CA VAL A 395 26.71 -28.25 23.72
C VAL A 395 27.06 -26.85 24.22
N VAL A 396 28.34 -26.58 24.42
CA VAL A 396 28.86 -25.27 24.83
C VAL A 396 29.53 -24.64 23.62
N THR A 397 29.13 -23.42 23.25
CA THR A 397 29.68 -22.72 22.07
C THR A 397 30.38 -21.43 22.52
N PRO A 398 31.60 -21.51 23.08
CA PRO A 398 32.33 -20.31 23.48
C PRO A 398 32.67 -19.47 22.24
N GLN A 399 32.60 -18.15 22.40
CA GLN A 399 32.92 -17.16 21.37
C GLN A 399 33.80 -16.06 21.95
N LEU A 400 34.86 -15.70 21.23
CA LEU A 400 35.74 -14.57 21.52
C LEU A 400 35.75 -13.66 20.29
N SER A 401 35.62 -12.35 20.46
CA SER A 401 35.68 -11.39 19.36
C SER A 401 36.49 -10.18 19.76
N ILE A 402 37.45 -9.80 18.91
CA ILE A 402 38.20 -8.55 19.03
C ILE A 402 37.78 -7.66 17.87
N SER A 403 37.50 -6.39 18.13
CA SER A 403 37.18 -5.40 17.09
C SER A 403 38.03 -4.15 17.29
N ALA A 404 38.50 -3.58 16.19
CA ALA A 404 39.23 -2.32 16.16
C ALA A 404 38.66 -1.40 15.08
N ALA A 405 38.54 -0.13 15.40
CA ALA A 405 38.19 0.93 14.47
C ALA A 405 39.11 2.13 14.75
N PRO A 406 39.66 2.78 13.71
CA PRO A 406 40.37 4.05 13.89
C PRO A 406 39.47 5.15 14.42
N ASP A 407 40.08 6.17 15.02
CA ASP A 407 39.39 7.42 15.32
C ASP A 407 39.26 8.28 14.05
N PHE A 408 38.06 8.27 13.48
CA PHE A 408 37.74 9.02 12.26
C PHE A 408 37.48 10.52 12.50
N GLY A 409 37.52 10.99 13.75
CA GLY A 409 37.47 12.42 14.09
C GLY A 409 38.83 13.11 14.03
N ALA A 410 39.92 12.35 13.84
CA ALA A 410 41.26 12.91 13.73
C ALA A 410 41.43 13.76 12.45
N SER A 411 42.20 14.85 12.56
CA SER A 411 42.37 15.86 11.51
C SER A 411 42.93 15.32 10.19
N ASN A 412 43.63 14.18 10.21
CA ASN A 412 44.17 13.50 9.04
C ASN A 412 43.09 12.91 8.10
N TYR A 413 41.88 12.66 8.58
CA TYR A 413 40.77 12.16 7.76
C TYR A 413 40.02 13.30 7.03
N GLY A 414 40.11 14.53 7.55
CA GLY A 414 39.79 15.75 6.80
C GLY A 414 38.30 16.03 6.54
N TYR A 415 37.38 15.46 7.31
CA TYR A 415 35.94 15.74 7.19
C TYR A 415 35.29 16.20 8.50
#